data_AF-A0A9Q3EEY1-F1
#
_entry.id   AF-A0A9Q3EEY1-F1
#
_cell.length_a   1.000
_cell.length_b   1.000
_cell.length_c   1.000
_cell.angle_alpha   90.00
_cell.angle_beta   90.00
_cell.angle_gamma   90.00
#
_symmetry.space_group_name_H-M   'P 1'
#
loop_
_entity.id
_entity.type
_entity.pdbx_description
1 polymer ?
#
loop_
_entity_poly.entity_id
_entity_poly.type
_entity_poly.pdbx_seq_one_letter_code
_entity_poly.pdbx_strand_id
1 'polypeptide(L)'
;MDLPPSSYHDSLEEPWDEDEEPEEIETVMKVFPSVYHQYLDVFSKVKAEKPPPHCAFDHHIKLEGSLPPVGVIYSLSTQESDTLRAYISENAEKGFI
;
A
#
# COMPACT_ATOMS: atom_id res chain seq x y z
N MET A 1 -39.50 -22.64 3.88
CA MET A 1 -38.95 -21.61 2.98
C MET A 1 -39.45 -20.30 3.53
N ASP A 2 -38.53 -19.42 3.93
CA ASP A 2 -38.60 -17.95 3.80
C ASP A 2 -37.36 -17.36 4.49
N LEU A 3 -36.35 -17.05 3.67
CA LEU A 3 -35.13 -16.33 4.07
C LEU A 3 -35.45 -14.82 4.18
N PRO A 4 -34.88 -14.08 5.14
CA PRO A 4 -35.03 -12.63 5.17
C PRO A 4 -34.27 -11.98 4.00
N PRO A 5 -34.78 -10.87 3.41
CA PRO A 5 -34.12 -10.20 2.31
C PRO A 5 -32.84 -9.51 2.79
N SER A 6 -31.71 -9.95 2.25
CA SER A 6 -30.47 -9.18 2.20
C SER A 6 -30.72 -7.96 1.32
N SER A 7 -31.14 -6.84 1.91
CA SER A 7 -31.08 -5.53 1.26
C SER A 7 -30.07 -4.65 1.98
N TYR A 8 -28.80 -5.04 1.92
CA TYR A 8 -27.73 -4.04 1.98
C TYR A 8 -27.74 -3.33 0.62
N HIS A 9 -28.41 -2.17 0.58
CA HIS A 9 -28.32 -1.29 -0.57
C HIS A 9 -26.95 -0.61 -0.51
N ASP A 10 -26.07 -1.14 -1.34
CA ASP A 10 -25.00 -0.45 -2.04
C ASP A 10 -25.42 0.99 -2.41
N SER A 11 -24.80 1.98 -1.77
CA SER A 11 -24.98 3.41 -2.05
C SER A 11 -23.90 4.21 -1.34
N LEU A 12 -22.73 4.30 -1.97
CA LEU A 12 -22.25 5.54 -2.57
C LEU A 12 -20.78 5.31 -2.93
N GLU A 13 -20.58 5.16 -4.24
CA GLU A 13 -19.32 5.17 -4.95
C GLU A 13 -18.36 6.22 -4.36
N GLU A 14 -17.27 5.75 -3.75
CA GLU A 14 -16.07 6.56 -3.66
C GLU A 14 -15.61 6.83 -5.11
N PRO A 15 -15.40 8.09 -5.52
CA PRO A 15 -14.87 8.39 -6.85
C PRO A 15 -13.47 7.79 -6.98
N TRP A 16 -13.39 6.58 -7.52
CA TRP A 16 -12.12 5.94 -7.83
C TRP A 16 -11.57 6.65 -9.07
N ASP A 17 -10.51 7.44 -8.85
CA ASP A 17 -9.76 8.13 -9.88
C ASP A 17 -9.41 7.16 -11.04
N GLU A 18 -9.96 7.43 -12.23
CA GLU A 18 -9.76 6.71 -13.50
C GLU A 18 -8.37 6.98 -14.09
N ASP A 19 -7.30 6.70 -13.34
CA ASP A 19 -5.92 6.76 -13.82
C ASP A 19 -5.26 5.37 -13.80
N GLU A 20 -6.03 4.29 -14.02
CA GLU A 20 -5.49 2.93 -14.13
C GLU A 20 -5.15 2.61 -15.60
N GLU A 21 -3.85 2.63 -15.94
CA GLU A 21 -3.34 2.40 -17.29
C GLU A 21 -3.74 0.98 -17.78
N PRO A 22 -4.58 0.85 -18.82
CA PRO A 22 -5.27 -0.41 -19.16
C PRO A 22 -4.34 -1.54 -19.62
N GLU A 23 -3.10 -1.25 -20.01
CA GLU A 23 -2.17 -2.24 -20.58
C GLU A 23 -1.66 -3.27 -19.54
N GLU A 24 -1.60 -2.91 -18.26
CA GLU A 24 -1.12 -3.85 -17.23
C GLU A 24 -2.16 -4.91 -16.87
N ILE A 25 -3.44 -4.54 -16.74
CA ILE A 25 -4.50 -5.44 -16.25
C ILE A 25 -4.79 -6.58 -17.23
N GLU A 26 -4.84 -6.28 -18.54
CA GLU A 26 -5.09 -7.29 -19.58
C GLU A 26 -3.96 -8.34 -19.64
N THR A 27 -2.73 -7.88 -19.45
CA THR A 27 -1.55 -8.75 -19.36
C THR A 27 -1.63 -9.67 -18.13
N VAL A 28 -2.03 -9.12 -16.98
CA VAL A 28 -2.17 -9.88 -15.72
C VAL A 28 -3.30 -10.92 -15.83
N MET A 29 -4.45 -10.56 -16.41
CA MET A 29 -5.59 -11.49 -16.63
C MET A 29 -5.19 -12.73 -17.43
N LYS A 30 -4.31 -12.58 -18.41
CA LYS A 30 -3.83 -13.68 -19.26
C LYS A 30 -2.89 -14.64 -18.54
N VAL A 31 -2.16 -14.15 -17.53
CA VAL A 31 -1.19 -14.95 -16.75
C VAL A 31 -1.83 -15.55 -15.50
N PHE A 32 -2.79 -14.85 -14.90
CA PHE A 32 -3.42 -15.28 -13.65
C PHE A 32 -4.54 -16.30 -13.87
N PRO A 33 -4.65 -17.32 -12.98
CA PRO A 33 -5.81 -18.20 -12.96
C PRO A 33 -7.12 -17.42 -12.80
N SER A 34 -8.16 -17.84 -13.53
CA SER A 34 -9.47 -17.16 -13.56
C SER A 34 -10.13 -17.05 -12.18
N VAL A 35 -9.84 -17.98 -11.27
CA VAL A 35 -10.34 -17.96 -9.88
C VAL A 35 -9.87 -16.72 -9.09
N TYR A 36 -8.81 -16.05 -9.53
CA TYR A 36 -8.27 -14.86 -8.87
C TYR A 36 -8.54 -13.56 -9.63
N HIS A 37 -9.31 -13.60 -10.74
CA HIS A 37 -9.60 -12.41 -11.54
C HIS A 37 -10.36 -11.33 -10.75
N GLN A 38 -11.07 -11.71 -9.69
CA GLN A 38 -11.73 -10.75 -8.79
C GLN A 38 -10.76 -9.98 -7.87
N TYR A 39 -9.49 -10.38 -7.79
CA TYR A 39 -8.45 -9.77 -6.93
C TYR A 39 -7.32 -9.14 -7.74
N LEU A 40 -7.54 -8.83 -9.02
CA LEU A 40 -6.51 -8.25 -9.88
C LEU A 40 -6.05 -6.89 -9.38
N ASP A 41 -6.95 -6.17 -8.72
CA ASP A 41 -6.70 -4.89 -8.07
C ASP A 41 -5.61 -4.97 -6.97
N VAL A 42 -5.50 -6.11 -6.28
CA VAL A 42 -4.45 -6.36 -5.27
C VAL A 42 -3.04 -6.30 -5.90
N PHE A 43 -2.93 -6.54 -7.21
CA PHE A 43 -1.67 -6.51 -7.94
C PHE A 43 -1.40 -5.16 -8.63
N SER A 44 -2.28 -4.16 -8.44
CA SER A 44 -2.10 -2.82 -9.00
C SER A 44 -0.92 -2.12 -8.32
N LYS A 45 0.09 -1.74 -9.12
CA LYS A 45 1.27 -0.99 -8.62
C LYS A 45 0.86 0.32 -7.98
N VAL A 46 -0.08 1.04 -8.61
CA VAL A 46 -0.57 2.34 -8.14
C VAL A 46 -1.25 2.21 -6.76
N LYS A 47 -2.06 1.17 -6.56
CA LYS A 47 -2.68 0.90 -5.25
C LYS A 47 -1.63 0.48 -4.22
N ALA A 48 -0.61 -0.27 -4.63
CA ALA A 48 0.49 -0.69 -3.75
C ALA A 48 1.41 0.45 -3.31
N GLU A 49 1.43 1.58 -4.02
CA GLU A 49 2.18 2.78 -3.61
C GLU A 49 1.51 3.58 -2.48
N LYS A 50 0.27 3.24 -2.10
CA LYS A 50 -0.44 3.91 -1.00
C LYS A 50 -0.43 3.01 0.24
N PRO A 51 -0.08 3.53 1.44
CA PRO A 51 -0.16 2.76 2.66
C PRO A 51 -1.62 2.35 2.95
N PRO A 52 -1.84 1.17 3.56
CA PRO A 52 -3.18 0.78 3.98
C PRO A 52 -3.72 1.77 5.03
N PRO A 53 -5.05 1.98 5.08
CA PRO A 53 -5.65 2.86 6.07
C PRO A 53 -5.42 2.33 7.49
N HIS A 54 -5.26 3.26 8.44
CA HIS A 54 -5.14 2.95 9.87
C HIS A 54 -6.30 2.06 10.34
N CYS A 55 -5.97 1.02 11.11
CA CYS A 55 -6.93 0.04 11.58
C CYS A 55 -6.72 -0.30 13.05
N ALA A 56 -7.63 -1.10 13.62
CA ALA A 56 -7.55 -1.53 15.02
C ALA A 56 -6.31 -2.39 15.35
N PHE A 57 -5.56 -2.81 14.33
CA PHE A 57 -4.41 -3.72 14.44
C PHE A 57 -3.09 -3.06 14.01
N ASP A 58 -3.01 -1.73 14.05
CA ASP A 58 -1.76 -1.02 13.77
C ASP A 58 -0.63 -1.48 14.69
N HIS A 59 0.58 -1.54 14.15
CA HIS A 59 1.74 -2.03 14.89
C HIS A 59 2.11 -1.07 16.03
N HIS A 60 1.90 -1.51 17.27
CA HIS A 60 2.26 -0.73 18.45
C HIS A 60 3.62 -1.14 19.02
N ILE A 61 4.54 -0.17 19.11
CA ILE A 61 5.84 -0.36 19.74
C ILE A 61 5.70 -0.15 21.26
N LYS A 62 5.65 -1.27 22.00
CA LYS A 62 5.66 -1.23 23.48
C LYS A 62 7.10 -1.02 23.97
N LEU A 63 7.34 0.11 24.63
CA LEU A 63 8.64 0.42 25.23
C LEU A 63 8.80 -0.32 26.57
N GLU A 64 9.96 -0.96 26.76
CA GLU A 64 10.34 -1.61 28.01
C GLU A 64 11.70 -1.09 28.47
N GLY A 65 11.80 -0.62 29.72
CA GLY A 65 13.05 -0.10 30.28
C GLY A 65 13.37 1.35 29.93
N SER A 66 14.66 1.65 29.69
CA SER A 66 15.17 2.99 29.39
C SER A 66 15.23 3.26 27.88
N LEU A 67 15.37 4.54 27.51
CA LEU A 67 15.52 4.95 26.10
C LEU A 67 16.70 4.24 25.41
N PRO A 68 16.57 3.88 24.12
CA PRO A 68 17.66 3.28 23.36
C PRO A 68 18.84 4.26 23.24
N PRO A 69 20.08 3.76 23.18
CA PRO A 69 21.25 4.61 22.99
C PRO A 69 21.20 5.28 21.61
N VAL A 70 21.58 6.55 21.56
CA VAL A 70 21.72 7.28 20.29
C VAL A 70 22.97 6.76 19.59
N GLY A 71 22.79 6.10 18.45
CA GLY A 71 23.88 5.60 17.62
C GLY A 71 24.58 6.70 16.83
N VAL A 72 25.84 6.45 16.45
CA VAL A 72 26.56 7.30 15.48
C VAL A 72 26.07 7.01 14.06
N ILE A 73 25.98 8.05 13.24
CA ILE A 73 25.69 7.90 11.80
C ILE A 73 27.02 7.73 11.07
N TYR A 74 27.17 6.62 10.35
CA TYR A 74 28.35 6.40 9.51
C TYR A 74 28.29 7.28 8.25
N SER A 75 29.44 7.79 7.83
CA SER A 75 29.55 8.58 6.61
C SER A 75 29.29 7.71 5.39
N LEU A 76 28.33 8.13 4.58
CA LEU A 76 28.06 7.55 3.26
C LEU A 76 28.93 8.24 2.21
N SER A 77 29.22 7.54 1.11
CA SER A 77 29.77 8.17 -0.09
C SER A 77 28.77 9.15 -0.72
N THR A 78 29.23 9.98 -1.64
CA THR A 78 28.36 10.93 -2.36
C THR A 78 27.24 10.19 -3.10
N GLN A 79 27.59 9.13 -3.82
CA GLN A 79 26.61 8.34 -4.58
C GLN A 79 25.55 7.71 -3.67
N GLU A 80 25.98 7.08 -2.55
CA GLU A 80 25.04 6.48 -1.59
C GLU A 80 24.14 7.55 -0.94
N SER A 81 24.69 8.73 -0.64
CA SER A 81 23.91 9.84 -0.07
C SER A 81 22.86 10.35 -1.05
N ASP A 82 23.19 10.48 -2.33
CA ASP A 82 22.27 10.94 -3.37
C ASP A 82 21.15 9.91 -3.59
N THR A 83 21.49 8.62 -3.65
CA THR A 83 20.50 7.53 -3.72
C THR A 83 19.59 7.50 -2.50
N LEU A 84 20.15 7.63 -1.29
CA LEU A 84 19.38 7.65 -0.06
C LEU A 84 18.40 8.84 -0.02
N ARG A 85 18.84 10.02 -0.44
CA ARG A 85 17.98 11.22 -0.49
C ARG A 85 16.82 11.03 -1.45
N ALA A 86 17.07 10.50 -2.64
CA ALA A 86 16.03 10.24 -3.64
C ALA A 86 15.00 9.24 -3.12
N TYR A 87 15.47 8.16 -2.47
CA TYR A 87 14.59 7.16 -1.87
C TYR A 87 13.73 7.76 -0.75
N ILE A 88 14.32 8.55 0.15
CA ILE A 88 13.58 9.19 1.24
C ILE A 88 12.52 10.15 0.68
N SER A 89 12.86 10.99 -0.30
CA SER A 89 11.88 11.92 -0.88
C SER A 89 10.71 11.19 -1.52
N GLU A 90 10.98 10.15 -2.32
CA GLU A 90 9.94 9.37 -3.00
C GLU A 90 9.00 8.68 -1.99
N ASN A 91 9.54 8.08 -0.94
CA ASN A 91 8.73 7.33 0.02
C ASN A 91 8.02 8.25 1.03
N ALA A 92 8.55 9.44 1.30
CA ALA A 92 7.87 10.47 2.08
C ALA A 92 6.67 11.05 1.30
N GLU A 93 6.82 11.29 -0.01
CA GLU A 93 5.71 11.72 -0.88
C GLU A 93 4.59 10.67 -0.94
N LYS A 94 4.94 9.38 -0.95
CA LYS A 94 3.99 8.25 -0.88
C LYS A 94 3.36 8.07 0.51
N GLY A 95 3.89 8.70 1.55
CA GLY A 95 3.40 8.57 2.93
C GLY A 95 3.82 7.29 3.65
N PHE A 96 4.89 6.63 3.19
CA PHE A 96 5.45 5.45 3.87
C PHE A 96 6.37 5.81 5.05
N ILE A 97 6.91 7.04 5.07
CA ILE A 97 7.90 7.54 6.05
C ILE A 97 7.46 8.90 6.58
#